data_AF-A0A357IYX8-F1
#
_entry.id   AF-A0A357IYX8-F1
#
_cell.length_a   1.000
_cell.length_b   1.000
_cell.length_c   1.000
_cell.angle_alpha   90.00
_cell.angle_beta   90.00
_cell.angle_gamma   90.00
#
_symmetry.space_group_name_H-M   'P 1'
#
loop_
_entity.id
_entity.type
_entity.pdbx_description
1 polymer ?
#
loop_
_entity_poly.entity_id
_entity_poly.type
_entity_poly.pdbx_seq_one_letter_code
_entity_poly.pdbx_strand_id
1 'polypeptide(L)'
;MSDPCFYSRYRSMAQMSGPVSSVLKLQYRKETSDSASSGSSSFLFRGVSNSLFALLLLCSLSWASLSLEAETTSSAENEDFSRISESVVQINVESVAFSYTDPWQSPRLQGSGGTGFIIEGNRIMTNAHVVSGAVQIRIKRPSQKKDYPARVSFIAHDCDLAILTVNDPEFFKGATPLQIGDQPSLNTPVTVLGFPIGGNRLSITRGVVSRIDMDV
;
A
#
# COMPACT_ATOMS: atom_id res chain seq x y z
N MET A 1 3.20 6.49 47.62
CA MET A 1 2.64 5.20 47.20
C MET A 1 3.52 4.63 46.10
N SER A 2 4.54 3.89 46.49
CA SER A 2 5.37 3.10 45.60
C SER A 2 4.73 1.72 45.44
N ASP A 3 4.53 1.26 44.20
CA ASP A 3 4.71 -0.15 43.90
C ASP A 3 5.72 -0.30 42.74
N PRO A 4 6.98 -0.66 43.04
CA PRO A 4 8.10 -0.70 42.11
C PRO A 4 8.26 -2.06 41.41
N CYS A 5 7.16 -2.79 41.15
CA CYS A 5 7.20 -4.20 40.79
C CYS A 5 6.95 -4.52 39.29
N PHE A 6 6.92 -3.53 38.40
CA PHE A 6 6.67 -3.79 36.96
C PHE A 6 7.93 -3.66 36.07
N TYR A 7 9.02 -3.12 36.58
CA TYR A 7 10.20 -2.79 35.77
C TYR A 7 11.31 -3.87 35.76
N SER A 8 11.10 -5.03 36.40
CA SER A 8 12.18 -6.02 36.62
C SER A 8 12.06 -7.32 35.82
N ARG A 9 11.22 -7.42 34.78
CA ARG A 9 11.04 -8.70 34.05
C ARG A 9 11.24 -8.72 32.54
N TYR A 10 11.65 -7.62 31.92
CA TYR A 10 12.05 -7.63 30.50
C TYR A 10 13.54 -7.37 30.26
N ARG A 11 14.39 -7.78 31.21
CA ARG A 11 15.86 -7.68 31.11
C ARG A 11 16.57 -9.03 31.19
N SER A 12 16.00 -10.07 30.58
CA SER A 12 16.65 -11.40 30.53
C SER A 12 16.27 -12.24 29.30
N MET A 13 16.16 -11.63 28.12
CA MET A 13 16.24 -12.37 26.85
C MET A 13 16.97 -11.55 25.78
N ALA A 14 18.12 -10.99 26.17
CA ALA A 14 19.17 -10.75 25.18
C ALA A 14 19.72 -12.11 24.73
N GLN A 15 20.12 -12.16 23.45
CA GLN A 15 20.94 -13.19 22.79
C GLN A 15 20.19 -14.40 22.23
N MET A 16 19.71 -14.24 20.99
CA MET A 16 20.10 -15.19 19.93
C MET A 16 20.32 -14.42 18.63
N SER A 17 21.55 -14.55 18.13
CA SER A 17 22.17 -13.88 17.00
C SER A 17 21.69 -14.43 15.65
N GLY A 18 21.56 -13.55 14.66
CA GLY A 18 21.63 -13.90 13.24
C GLY A 18 21.83 -12.62 12.41
N PRO A 19 22.81 -12.57 11.49
CA PRO A 19 23.02 -11.38 10.66
C PRO A 19 22.10 -11.49 9.44
N VAL A 20 21.34 -10.44 9.13
CA VAL A 20 20.83 -10.28 7.76
C VAL A 20 21.27 -8.92 7.24
N SER A 21 21.97 -9.05 6.12
CA SER A 21 22.79 -8.07 5.45
C SER A 21 22.05 -6.81 5.08
N SER A 22 22.73 -5.73 5.37
CA SER A 22 22.62 -4.42 4.75
C SER A 22 22.75 -4.42 3.22
N VAL A 23 22.24 -3.33 2.64
CA VAL A 23 22.63 -2.67 1.38
C VAL A 23 22.04 -3.23 0.09
N LEU A 24 21.11 -2.47 -0.51
CA LEU A 24 21.09 -2.31 -1.95
C LEU A 24 21.04 -0.82 -2.32
N LYS A 25 22.15 -0.43 -2.95
CA LYS A 25 22.55 0.87 -3.45
C LYS A 25 21.81 1.09 -4.77
N LEU A 26 20.87 2.03 -4.81
CA LEU A 26 20.17 2.40 -6.04
C LEU A 26 21.15 3.12 -6.98
N GLN A 27 21.49 2.48 -8.08
CA GLN A 27 22.17 3.11 -9.21
C GLN A 27 21.11 3.62 -10.19
N TYR A 28 20.87 4.92 -10.16
CA TYR A 28 20.05 5.64 -11.13
C TYR A 28 20.79 5.72 -12.48
N ARG A 29 20.21 5.18 -13.56
CA ARG A 29 20.75 5.32 -14.93
C ARG A 29 19.81 6.20 -15.76
N LYS A 30 20.30 7.39 -16.11
CA LYS A 30 19.73 8.25 -17.16
C LYS A 30 19.84 7.53 -18.50
N GLU A 31 18.72 7.38 -19.19
CA GLU A 31 18.74 7.13 -20.63
C GLU A 31 18.94 8.46 -21.35
N THR A 32 20.10 8.62 -21.99
CA THR A 32 20.27 9.58 -23.09
C THR A 32 20.21 8.79 -24.38
N SER A 33 19.19 9.11 -25.16
CA SER A 33 18.98 8.66 -26.53
C SER A 33 20.13 9.11 -27.41
N ASP A 34 20.87 8.15 -27.98
CA ASP A 34 21.68 8.38 -29.18
C ASP A 34 21.30 7.34 -30.24
N SER A 35 20.81 7.86 -31.35
CA SER A 35 20.54 7.18 -32.60
C SER A 35 21.82 6.70 -33.28
N ALA A 36 21.90 5.43 -33.69
CA ALA A 36 22.80 5.02 -34.78
C ALA A 36 22.38 3.71 -35.46
N SER A 37 21.99 3.86 -36.72
CA SER A 37 22.25 3.00 -37.89
C SER A 37 22.11 1.48 -37.81
N SER A 38 21.15 1.01 -38.61
CA SER A 38 21.10 -0.31 -39.25
C SER A 38 22.43 -0.68 -39.94
N GLY A 39 22.96 -1.85 -39.59
CA GLY A 39 24.08 -2.48 -40.28
C GLY A 39 23.93 -3.99 -40.27
N SER A 40 23.15 -4.51 -41.21
CA SER A 40 23.08 -5.95 -41.49
C SER A 40 24.45 -6.45 -41.88
N SER A 41 25.03 -7.36 -41.09
CA SER A 41 26.19 -8.14 -41.52
C SER A 41 26.04 -9.58 -41.05
N SER A 42 25.76 -10.44 -42.02
CA SER A 42 25.87 -11.89 -41.92
C SER A 42 27.33 -12.26 -41.72
N PHE A 43 27.69 -12.71 -40.52
CA PHE A 43 29.01 -13.29 -40.26
C PHE A 43 28.91 -14.82 -40.14
N LEU A 44 29.49 -15.48 -41.14
CA LEU A 44 29.75 -16.91 -41.18
C LEU A 44 30.82 -17.24 -40.12
N PHE A 45 30.41 -17.86 -39.02
CA PHE A 45 31.35 -18.40 -38.03
C PHE A 45 31.94 -19.72 -38.55
N ARG A 46 33.18 -19.66 -39.02
CA ARG A 46 34.00 -20.81 -39.39
C ARG A 46 35.17 -20.89 -38.41
N GLY A 47 35.16 -21.92 -37.56
CA GLY A 47 36.30 -22.34 -36.73
C GLY A 47 36.51 -21.57 -35.42
N VAL A 48 35.67 -21.81 -34.41
CA VAL A 48 35.97 -21.43 -33.02
C VAL A 48 36.51 -22.66 -32.30
N SER A 49 37.68 -22.56 -31.67
CA SER A 49 38.28 -23.68 -30.92
C SER A 49 37.39 -24.09 -29.74
N ASN A 50 37.37 -25.39 -29.40
CA ASN A 50 36.48 -25.97 -28.38
C ASN A 50 36.55 -25.27 -27.00
N SER A 51 37.64 -24.58 -26.68
CA SER A 51 37.82 -23.86 -25.41
C SER A 51 37.04 -22.55 -25.30
N LEU A 52 36.80 -21.85 -26.42
CA LEU A 52 36.04 -20.58 -26.44
C LEU A 52 34.53 -20.81 -26.43
N PHE A 53 34.07 -21.93 -27.00
CA PHE A 53 32.67 -22.35 -26.95
C PHE A 53 32.23 -22.73 -25.53
N ALA A 54 33.12 -23.36 -24.75
CA ALA A 54 32.86 -23.73 -23.35
C ALA A 54 32.69 -22.51 -22.43
N LEU A 55 33.47 -21.45 -22.63
CA LEU A 55 33.38 -20.20 -21.86
C LEU A 55 32.10 -19.40 -22.18
N LEU A 56 31.66 -19.38 -23.44
CA LEU A 56 30.39 -18.75 -23.82
C LEU A 56 29.18 -19.50 -23.26
N LEU A 57 29.24 -20.84 -23.20
CA LEU A 57 28.22 -21.68 -22.55
C LEU A 57 28.19 -21.47 -21.04
N LEU A 58 29.34 -21.39 -20.37
CA LEU A 58 29.39 -21.09 -18.93
C LEU A 58 28.90 -19.68 -18.61
N CYS A 59 29.19 -18.71 -19.48
CA CYS A 59 28.70 -17.35 -19.35
C CYS A 59 27.17 -17.28 -19.54
N SER A 60 26.60 -18.00 -20.53
CA SER A 60 25.15 -18.06 -20.72
C SER A 60 24.42 -18.83 -19.61
N LEU A 61 25.01 -19.90 -19.06
CA LEU A 61 24.48 -20.60 -17.89
C LEU A 61 24.53 -19.72 -16.62
N SER A 62 25.58 -18.91 -16.47
CA SER A 62 25.67 -17.95 -15.36
C SER A 62 24.66 -16.80 -15.50
N TRP A 63 24.41 -16.33 -16.72
CA TRP A 63 23.42 -15.30 -17.01
C TRP A 63 21.99 -15.82 -16.82
N ALA A 64 21.71 -17.06 -17.23
CA ALA A 64 20.42 -17.70 -17.02
C ALA A 64 20.11 -17.92 -15.54
N SER A 65 21.12 -18.30 -14.73
CA SER A 65 20.95 -18.47 -13.28
C SER A 65 20.68 -17.14 -12.57
N LEU A 66 21.32 -16.05 -13.00
CA LEU A 66 21.07 -14.71 -12.46
C LEU A 66 19.70 -14.13 -12.86
N SER A 67 19.20 -14.46 -14.06
CA SER A 67 17.86 -14.04 -14.49
C SER A 67 16.73 -14.78 -13.77
N LEU A 68 16.94 -16.04 -13.39
CA LEU A 68 15.93 -16.85 -12.69
C LEU A 68 15.63 -16.32 -11.28
N GLU A 69 16.65 -15.83 -10.57
CA GLU A 69 16.52 -15.24 -9.22
C GLU A 69 15.82 -13.87 -9.23
N ALA A 70 15.96 -13.11 -10.33
CA ALA A 70 15.33 -11.79 -10.48
C ALA A 70 13.83 -11.87 -10.80
N GLU A 71 13.37 -12.92 -11.50
CA GLU A 71 11.94 -13.11 -11.76
C GLU A 71 11.19 -13.58 -10.51
N THR A 72 11.81 -14.37 -9.63
CA THR A 72 11.14 -14.89 -8.43
C THR A 72 10.79 -13.79 -7.43
N THR A 73 11.65 -12.78 -7.25
CA THR A 73 11.39 -11.64 -6.33
C THR A 73 10.27 -10.73 -6.84
N SER A 74 10.20 -10.48 -8.15
CA SER A 74 9.16 -9.63 -8.73
C SER A 74 7.75 -10.22 -8.61
N SER A 75 7.61 -11.55 -8.67
CA SER A 75 6.29 -12.21 -8.59
C SER A 75 5.68 -12.15 -7.19
N ALA A 76 6.48 -12.34 -6.14
CA ALA A 76 6.03 -12.29 -4.76
C ALA A 76 5.55 -10.88 -4.35
N GLU A 77 6.31 -9.83 -4.71
CA GLU A 77 5.94 -8.45 -4.41
C GLU A 77 4.63 -8.03 -5.10
N ASN A 78 4.37 -8.52 -6.31
CA ASN A 78 3.13 -8.24 -7.04
C ASN A 78 1.91 -8.93 -6.43
N GLU A 79 2.06 -10.17 -5.94
CA GLU A 79 1.01 -10.89 -5.22
C GLU A 79 0.63 -10.19 -3.91
N ASP A 80 1.62 -9.76 -3.14
CA ASP A 80 1.37 -9.04 -1.89
C ASP A 80 0.73 -7.68 -2.15
N PHE A 81 1.16 -6.98 -3.19
CA PHE A 81 0.51 -5.73 -3.61
C PHE A 81 -0.96 -5.95 -3.99
N SER A 82 -1.26 -6.99 -4.76
CA SER A 82 -2.62 -7.36 -5.14
C SER A 82 -3.49 -7.57 -3.91
N ARG A 83 -3.01 -8.33 -2.91
CA ARG A 83 -3.73 -8.57 -1.64
C ARG A 83 -3.98 -7.29 -0.85
N ILE A 84 -2.99 -6.41 -0.75
CA ILE A 84 -3.14 -5.12 -0.05
C ILE A 84 -4.17 -4.25 -0.79
N SER A 85 -4.13 -4.22 -2.12
CA SER A 85 -5.03 -3.40 -2.93
C SER A 85 -6.50 -3.81 -2.78
N GLU A 86 -6.80 -5.10 -2.62
CA GLU A 86 -8.15 -5.63 -2.35
C GLU A 86 -8.70 -5.23 -0.98
N SER A 87 -7.82 -4.80 -0.09
CA SER A 87 -8.14 -4.42 1.29
C SER A 87 -8.42 -2.91 1.42
N VAL A 88 -8.08 -2.15 0.38
CA VAL A 88 -8.38 -0.71 0.26
C VAL A 88 -9.73 -0.54 -0.41
N VAL A 89 -10.56 0.35 0.14
CA VAL A 89 -11.95 0.52 -0.28
C VAL A 89 -12.24 1.98 -0.61
N GLN A 90 -13.04 2.19 -1.65
CA GLN A 90 -13.57 3.50 -2.00
C GLN A 90 -14.84 3.73 -1.19
N ILE A 91 -14.95 4.91 -0.58
CA ILE A 91 -16.10 5.32 0.22
C ILE A 91 -16.77 6.48 -0.50
N ASN A 92 -18.05 6.31 -0.82
CA ASN A 92 -18.90 7.35 -1.38
C ASN A 92 -19.94 7.72 -0.33
N VAL A 93 -19.92 8.97 0.09
CA VAL A 93 -20.80 9.49 1.16
C VAL A 93 -21.71 10.56 0.58
N GLU A 94 -22.99 10.46 0.88
CA GLU A 94 -23.94 11.55 0.73
C GLU A 94 -24.08 12.19 2.12
N SER A 95 -23.68 13.44 2.25
CA SER A 95 -23.67 14.19 3.50
C SER A 95 -24.50 15.46 3.41
N VAL A 96 -24.90 15.97 4.57
CA VAL A 96 -25.56 17.27 4.71
C VAL A 96 -24.64 18.24 5.44
N ALA A 97 -24.48 19.43 4.88
CA ALA A 97 -23.78 20.53 5.54
C ALA A 97 -24.81 21.52 6.10
N PHE A 98 -24.72 21.80 7.39
CA PHE A 98 -25.58 22.78 8.06
C PHE A 98 -24.95 24.17 8.00
N SER A 99 -25.77 25.19 7.74
CA SER A 99 -25.33 26.58 7.88
C SER A 99 -25.47 27.00 9.34
N TYR A 100 -24.36 27.33 10.00
CA TYR A 100 -24.40 27.87 11.36
C TYR A 100 -24.95 29.30 11.41
N THR A 101 -24.86 30.05 10.31
CA THR A 101 -25.42 31.41 10.23
C THR A 101 -26.93 31.39 10.05
N ASP A 102 -27.46 30.37 9.37
CA ASP A 102 -28.87 30.27 9.01
C ASP A 102 -29.42 28.86 9.31
N PRO A 103 -29.58 28.48 10.59
CA PRO A 103 -29.94 27.11 10.98
C PRO A 103 -31.35 26.69 10.55
N TRP A 104 -32.23 27.65 10.19
CA TRP A 104 -33.58 27.38 9.69
C TRP A 104 -33.62 27.00 8.21
N GLN A 105 -32.52 27.11 7.47
CA GLN A 105 -32.47 26.70 6.07
C GLN A 105 -32.31 25.18 5.96
N SER A 106 -33.07 24.58 5.04
CA SER A 106 -32.90 23.16 4.73
C SER A 106 -31.49 22.91 4.21
N PRO A 107 -30.76 21.93 4.79
CA PRO A 107 -29.41 21.64 4.38
C PRO A 107 -29.39 21.07 2.97
N ARG A 108 -28.30 21.34 2.24
CA ARG A 108 -28.08 20.79 0.89
C ARG A 108 -27.34 19.46 1.00
N LEU A 109 -27.79 18.47 0.23
CA LEU A 109 -27.07 17.22 0.06
C LEU A 109 -25.82 17.46 -0.79
N GLN A 110 -24.70 16.90 -0.36
CA GLN A 110 -23.43 16.94 -1.05
C GLN A 110 -22.84 15.53 -1.13
N GLY A 111 -22.30 15.19 -2.30
CA GLY A 111 -21.55 13.96 -2.50
C GLY A 111 -20.07 14.19 -2.19
N SER A 112 -19.50 13.38 -1.30
CA SER A 112 -18.07 13.34 -1.04
C SER A 112 -17.52 11.92 -1.28
N GLY A 113 -16.25 11.87 -1.63
CA GLY A 113 -15.50 10.64 -1.83
C GLY A 113 -14.36 10.55 -0.82
N GLY A 114 -14.05 9.34 -0.37
CA GLY A 114 -12.94 9.08 0.52
C GLY A 114 -12.39 7.68 0.33
N THR A 115 -11.34 7.39 1.08
CA THR A 115 -10.68 6.08 1.11
C THR A 115 -10.81 5.48 2.50
N GLY A 116 -10.95 4.17 2.57
CA GLY A 116 -10.78 3.42 3.80
C GLY A 116 -10.01 2.13 3.54
N PHE A 117 -9.75 1.39 4.61
CA PHE A 117 -9.14 0.07 4.53
C PHE A 117 -9.77 -0.89 5.53
N ILE A 118 -9.77 -2.17 5.19
CA ILE A 118 -10.33 -3.24 6.00
C ILE A 118 -9.37 -3.57 7.14
N ILE A 119 -9.89 -3.60 8.36
CA ILE A 119 -9.18 -3.99 9.59
C ILE A 119 -9.79 -5.27 10.16
N GLU A 120 -9.15 -5.82 11.17
CA GLU A 120 -9.62 -7.02 11.87
C GLU A 120 -11.05 -6.85 12.41
N GLY A 121 -11.79 -7.97 12.46
CA GLY A 121 -13.16 -8.00 12.97
C GLY A 121 -14.23 -7.48 12.01
N ASN A 122 -14.00 -7.57 10.69
CA ASN A 122 -14.93 -7.16 9.63
C ASN A 122 -15.34 -5.68 9.75
N ARG A 123 -14.35 -4.83 10.00
CA ARG A 123 -14.51 -3.38 10.14
C ARG A 123 -13.68 -2.67 9.09
N ILE A 124 -14.05 -1.44 8.81
CA ILE A 124 -13.34 -0.58 7.87
C ILE A 124 -12.93 0.67 8.62
N MET A 125 -11.66 1.00 8.57
CA MET A 125 -11.15 2.25 9.11
C MET A 125 -11.12 3.31 8.01
N THR A 126 -11.58 4.49 8.34
CA THR A 126 -11.50 5.67 7.49
C THR A 126 -11.31 6.89 8.37
N ASN A 127 -11.26 8.04 7.73
CA ASN A 127 -11.14 9.31 8.40
C ASN A 127 -12.54 9.83 8.83
N ALA A 128 -12.65 10.49 9.99
CA ALA A 128 -13.92 11.01 10.51
C ALA A 128 -14.50 12.13 9.63
N HIS A 129 -13.68 13.01 9.06
CA HIS A 129 -14.17 14.07 8.18
C HIS A 129 -14.87 13.54 6.91
N VAL A 130 -14.49 12.34 6.44
CA VAL A 130 -15.12 11.72 5.26
C VAL A 130 -16.59 11.38 5.53
N VAL A 131 -16.89 10.97 6.76
CA VAL A 131 -18.21 10.46 7.16
C VAL A 131 -19.00 11.44 8.03
N SER A 132 -18.47 12.64 8.23
CA SER A 132 -19.13 13.69 8.99
C SER A 132 -20.41 14.14 8.29
N GLY A 133 -21.53 14.19 9.05
CA GLY A 133 -22.83 14.54 8.49
C GLY A 133 -23.37 13.56 7.44
N ALA A 134 -22.85 12.32 7.40
CA ALA A 134 -23.28 11.30 6.45
C ALA A 134 -24.76 10.91 6.65
N VAL A 135 -25.55 11.05 5.59
CA VAL A 135 -26.91 10.52 5.48
C VAL A 135 -26.87 9.11 4.92
N GLN A 136 -26.00 8.86 3.93
CA GLN A 136 -25.85 7.56 3.32
C GLN A 136 -24.38 7.29 2.97
N ILE A 137 -23.93 6.08 3.29
CA ILE A 137 -22.56 5.62 3.01
C ILE A 137 -22.63 4.39 2.11
N ARG A 138 -21.95 4.47 0.97
CA ARG A 138 -21.74 3.35 0.04
C ARG A 138 -20.26 3.06 -0.08
N ILE A 139 -19.90 1.80 0.03
CA ILE A 139 -18.51 1.33 -0.03
C ILE A 139 -18.34 0.43 -1.23
N LYS A 140 -17.21 0.57 -1.92
CA LYS A 140 -16.86 -0.20 -3.11
C LYS A 140 -15.43 -0.70 -3.02
N ARG A 141 -15.21 -1.96 -3.38
CA ARG A 141 -13.87 -2.53 -3.55
C ARG A 141 -13.38 -2.37 -4.99
N PRO A 142 -12.07 -2.24 -5.24
CA PRO A 142 -11.52 -2.14 -6.58
C PRO A 142 -11.92 -3.30 -7.51
N SER A 143 -11.97 -4.53 -6.99
CA SER A 143 -12.36 -5.74 -7.73
C SER A 143 -13.85 -5.86 -8.00
N GLN A 144 -14.70 -5.21 -7.19
CA GLN A 144 -16.13 -5.41 -7.20
C GLN A 144 -16.87 -4.26 -7.88
N LYS A 145 -17.84 -4.60 -8.73
CA LYS A 145 -18.74 -3.60 -9.34
C LYS A 145 -19.89 -3.19 -8.42
N LYS A 146 -20.27 -4.06 -7.48
CA LYS A 146 -21.37 -3.87 -6.53
C LYS A 146 -20.93 -2.91 -5.43
N ASP A 147 -21.79 -1.93 -5.14
CA ASP A 147 -21.64 -1.03 -4.01
C ASP A 147 -22.41 -1.61 -2.81
N TYR A 148 -21.85 -1.47 -1.62
CA TYR A 148 -22.42 -2.01 -0.39
C TYR A 148 -22.79 -0.88 0.57
N PRO A 149 -23.99 -0.92 1.19
CA PRO A 149 -24.36 0.06 2.20
C PRO A 149 -23.56 -0.17 3.49
N ALA A 150 -23.04 0.90 4.09
CA ALA A 150 -22.25 0.83 5.31
C ALA A 150 -22.82 1.63 6.48
N ARG A 151 -22.62 1.06 7.66
CA ARG A 151 -22.80 1.53 9.04
C ARG A 151 -21.68 2.44 9.53
N VAL A 152 -21.93 3.59 10.16
CA VAL A 152 -20.94 4.15 11.10
C VAL A 152 -21.08 3.37 12.42
N SER A 153 -19.99 2.73 12.85
CA SER A 153 -19.94 2.04 14.14
C SER A 153 -19.38 2.93 15.24
N PHE A 154 -18.34 3.72 14.93
CA PHE A 154 -17.72 4.64 15.87
C PHE A 154 -17.12 5.81 15.12
N ILE A 155 -17.13 6.99 15.73
CA ILE A 155 -16.55 8.20 15.19
C ILE A 155 -15.80 8.95 16.30
N ALA A 156 -14.57 9.36 16.01
CA ALA A 156 -13.72 10.14 16.88
C ALA A 156 -13.18 11.33 16.09
N HIS A 157 -13.80 12.50 16.30
CA HIS A 157 -13.40 13.72 15.61
C HIS A 157 -12.06 14.28 16.12
N ASP A 158 -11.71 14.04 17.39
CA ASP A 158 -10.47 14.56 17.98
C ASP A 158 -9.21 14.00 17.31
N CYS A 159 -9.23 12.73 16.89
CA CYS A 159 -8.14 12.07 16.15
C CYS A 159 -8.47 11.86 14.67
N ASP A 160 -9.58 12.42 14.19
CA ASP A 160 -10.06 12.32 12.81
C ASP A 160 -10.21 10.87 12.29
N LEU A 161 -10.70 9.95 13.13
CA LEU A 161 -10.88 8.53 12.80
C LEU A 161 -12.34 8.08 12.89
N ALA A 162 -12.74 7.19 11.99
CA ALA A 162 -14.04 6.53 12.01
C ALA A 162 -13.93 5.05 11.68
N ILE A 163 -14.78 4.26 12.32
CA ILE A 163 -14.94 2.83 12.06
C ILE A 163 -16.30 2.61 11.41
N LEU A 164 -16.28 1.96 10.25
CA LEU A 164 -17.46 1.55 9.50
C LEU A 164 -17.67 0.03 9.55
N THR A 165 -18.92 -0.39 9.45
CA THR A 165 -19.32 -1.80 9.38
C THR A 165 -20.22 -2.03 8.16
N VAL A 166 -20.11 -3.21 7.55
CA VAL A 166 -20.96 -3.61 6.43
C VAL A 166 -21.75 -4.83 6.86
N ASN A 167 -23.07 -4.80 6.67
CA ASN A 167 -23.95 -5.90 7.10
C ASN A 167 -23.78 -7.16 6.23
N ASP A 168 -23.43 -6.99 4.96
CA ASP A 168 -23.28 -8.08 4.01
C ASP A 168 -21.88 -8.73 4.18
N PRO A 169 -21.78 -9.98 4.68
CA PRO A 169 -20.50 -10.65 4.86
C PRO A 169 -19.80 -10.99 3.54
N GLU A 170 -20.53 -10.98 2.41
CA GLU A 170 -19.95 -11.15 1.07
C GLU A 170 -18.90 -10.07 0.76
N PHE A 171 -19.08 -8.87 1.35
CA PHE A 171 -18.14 -7.77 1.20
C PHE A 171 -16.73 -8.13 1.68
N PHE A 172 -16.60 -8.89 2.77
CA PHE A 172 -15.30 -9.21 3.36
C PHE A 172 -14.69 -10.49 2.77
N LYS A 173 -15.42 -11.25 1.93
CA LYS A 173 -14.89 -12.48 1.32
C LYS A 173 -13.74 -12.14 0.37
N GLY A 174 -12.62 -12.84 0.56
CA GLY A 174 -11.41 -12.68 -0.24
C GLY A 174 -10.58 -11.43 0.07
N ALA A 175 -11.02 -10.57 1.00
CA ALA A 175 -10.20 -9.49 1.50
C ALA A 175 -9.34 -9.96 2.68
N THR A 176 -8.12 -9.44 2.79
CA THR A 176 -7.22 -9.73 3.92
C THR A 176 -7.17 -8.49 4.81
N PRO A 177 -7.59 -8.53 6.08
CA PRO A 177 -7.53 -7.35 6.93
C PRO A 177 -6.08 -6.87 7.08
N LEU A 178 -5.87 -5.56 6.98
CA LEU A 178 -4.57 -4.94 7.20
C LEU A 178 -4.27 -4.87 8.69
N GLN A 179 -3.05 -5.26 9.06
CA GLN A 179 -2.54 -5.11 10.41
C GLN A 179 -1.93 -3.72 10.59
N ILE A 180 -2.11 -3.15 11.77
CA ILE A 180 -1.48 -1.88 12.15
C ILE A 180 -0.05 -2.20 12.59
N GLY A 181 0.93 -1.64 11.87
CA GLY A 181 2.34 -1.78 12.19
C GLY A 181 2.82 -0.79 13.25
N ASP A 182 4.08 -0.95 13.64
CA ASP A 182 4.76 -0.02 14.55
C ASP A 182 5.10 1.32 13.87
N GLN A 183 5.46 2.31 14.69
CA GLN A 183 5.90 3.62 14.22
C GLN A 183 7.13 3.49 13.31
N PRO A 184 7.09 4.02 12.07
CA PRO A 184 8.23 3.95 11.15
C PRO A 184 9.34 4.93 11.55
N SER A 185 10.57 4.61 11.15
CA SER A 185 11.72 5.50 11.32
C SER A 185 11.79 6.59 10.23
N LEU A 186 12.55 7.65 10.47
CA LEU A 186 12.83 8.66 9.43
C LEU A 186 13.51 8.02 8.20
N ASN A 187 13.20 8.53 7.01
CA ASN A 187 13.64 8.02 5.70
C ASN A 187 13.16 6.61 5.34
N THR A 188 12.22 6.02 6.09
CA THR A 188 11.60 4.74 5.72
C THR A 188 10.74 4.93 4.46
N PRO A 189 10.83 4.04 3.44
CA PRO A 189 9.95 4.11 2.27
C PRO A 189 8.50 3.83 2.65
N VAL A 190 7.58 4.62 2.11
CA VAL A 190 6.13 4.48 2.34
C VAL A 190 5.39 4.45 1.01
N THR A 191 4.32 3.67 0.98
CA THR A 191 3.39 3.63 -0.16
C THR A 191 2.00 3.95 0.34
N VAL A 192 1.38 4.99 -0.22
CA VAL A 192 0.01 5.41 0.06
C VAL A 192 -0.89 4.91 -1.05
N LEU A 193 -1.98 4.27 -0.65
CA LEU A 193 -3.02 3.75 -1.54
C LEU A 193 -4.32 4.49 -1.25
N GLY A 194 -5.01 4.92 -2.31
CA GLY A 194 -6.34 5.49 -2.15
C GLY A 194 -6.99 5.94 -3.44
N PHE A 195 -8.16 6.54 -3.28
CA PHE A 195 -8.99 7.03 -4.37
C PHE A 195 -8.99 8.55 -4.36
N PRO A 196 -8.42 9.21 -5.39
CA PRO A 196 -8.45 10.66 -5.48
C PRO A 196 -9.88 11.14 -5.79
N ILE A 197 -10.13 12.42 -5.52
CA ILE A 197 -11.42 13.07 -5.81
C ILE A 197 -11.74 12.91 -7.30
N GLY A 198 -12.94 12.41 -7.60
CA GLY A 198 -13.41 12.22 -8.98
C GLY A 198 -12.86 10.99 -9.71
N GLY A 199 -12.02 10.18 -9.06
CA GLY A 199 -11.48 8.94 -9.61
C GLY A 199 -12.14 7.68 -9.03
N ASN A 200 -12.46 6.72 -9.90
CA ASN A 200 -12.91 5.37 -9.50
C ASN A 200 -11.79 4.32 -9.59
N ARG A 201 -10.55 4.78 -9.78
CA ARG A 201 -9.37 3.93 -9.92
C ARG A 201 -8.48 4.12 -8.72
N LEU A 202 -7.88 3.02 -8.26
CA LEU A 202 -6.89 3.05 -7.21
C LEU A 202 -5.67 3.85 -7.69
N SER A 203 -5.26 4.83 -6.87
CA SER A 203 -4.05 5.60 -7.04
C SER A 203 -3.01 5.16 -6.03
N ILE A 204 -1.74 5.16 -6.45
CA ILE A 204 -0.60 4.71 -5.67
C ILE A 204 0.42 5.84 -5.65
N THR A 205 0.82 6.27 -4.46
CA THR A 205 1.86 7.28 -4.29
C THR A 205 2.99 6.68 -3.45
N ARG A 206 4.21 6.74 -3.94
CA ARG A 206 5.41 6.28 -3.22
C ARG A 206 6.19 7.48 -2.70
N GLY A 207 6.72 7.37 -1.49
CA GLY A 207 7.50 8.41 -0.85
C GLY A 207 8.38 7.87 0.27
N VAL A 208 8.88 8.77 1.11
CA VAL A 208 9.65 8.43 2.31
C VAL A 208 9.13 9.24 3.49
N VAL A 209 9.25 8.69 4.70
CA VAL A 209 8.95 9.43 5.94
C VAL A 209 9.97 10.56 6.09
N SER A 210 9.52 11.80 5.88
CA SER A 210 10.39 12.98 5.93
C SER A 210 10.49 13.58 7.35
N ARG A 211 9.39 13.57 8.09
CA ARG A 211 9.26 14.16 9.43
C ARG A 211 8.27 13.36 10.27
N ILE A 212 8.53 13.30 11.57
CA ILE A 212 7.60 12.79 12.59
C ILE A 212 7.41 13.95 13.56
N ASP A 213 6.16 14.40 13.71
CA ASP A 213 5.78 15.50 14.60
C ASP A 213 4.74 14.99 15.60
N MET A 214 4.66 15.62 16.77
CA MET A 214 3.68 15.32 17.80
C MET A 214 2.95 16.61 18.11
N ASP A 215 1.72 16.75 17.62
CA ASP A 215 0.86 17.87 18.01
C ASP A 215 0.52 17.71 19.50
N VAL A 216 0.93 18.70 20.30
CA VAL A 216 0.77 18.74 21.76
C VAL A 216 -0.46 19.57 22.13
#